data_AF-A0A7X5VSN5-F1
#
_entry.id   AF-A0A7X5VSN5-F1
#
_cell.length_a   1.000
_cell.length_b   1.000
_cell.length_c   1.000
_cell.angle_alpha   90.00
_cell.angle_beta   90.00
_cell.angle_gamma   90.00
#
_symmetry.space_group_name_H-M   'P 1'
#
loop_
_entity.id
_entity.type
_entity.pdbx_description
1 polymer ?
#
loop_
_entity_poly.entity_id
_entity_poly.type
_entity_poly.pdbx_seq_one_letter_code
_entity_poly.pdbx_strand_id
1 'polypeptide(L)'
;MRAREQTAAVAVPREPVAAALTPDGALLFVANHLPVGPANGDYVASVVSVIDTATLSVVRNIELPDGSTSLRGVAVAPDGRHAYVTHILARYRFPVNYLERGWVNTNVMTIIDIAEQRYVNTVLLDDVGHGAANPAGIACTPDGEKIVVAHAGTHEVSVIDRRQLHARLLPLETARDFVSASASTASLHIGDAMYSAGDIPNDLMTGIRQRLKLAGNGPRGLAVVGTKVCVAEYFSDSVGVVDLGSDAQARAESIPLGESVPMTKARLGAMLFHDASHAFQNWHSCSSCHGDDARADALNWDLLND
;
A
#
# COMPACT_ATOMS: atom_id res chain seq x y z
N MET A 1 -0.86 4.18 35.79
CA MET A 1 -0.28 3.55 34.59
C MET A 1 1.07 2.98 34.97
N ARG A 2 1.34 1.69 34.75
CA ARG A 2 2.72 1.17 34.85
C ARG A 2 3.51 1.72 33.67
N ALA A 3 4.70 2.27 33.92
CA ALA A 3 5.62 2.61 32.85
C ALA A 3 5.91 1.34 32.04
N ARG A 4 5.74 1.41 30.72
CA ARG A 4 6.14 0.33 29.83
C ARG A 4 7.66 0.39 29.69
N GLU A 5 8.34 -0.74 29.85
CA GLU A 5 9.78 -0.87 29.66
C GLU A 5 10.07 -1.42 28.26
N GLN A 6 11.10 -0.90 27.60
CA GLN A 6 11.58 -1.44 26.33
C GLN A 6 12.31 -2.75 26.59
N THR A 7 11.80 -3.86 26.05
CA THR A 7 12.39 -5.19 26.23
C THR A 7 13.40 -5.56 25.13
N ALA A 8 13.26 -4.98 23.94
CA ALA A 8 14.18 -5.20 22.81
C ALA A 8 14.13 -4.06 21.80
N ALA A 9 15.15 -4.02 20.94
CA ALA A 9 15.17 -3.24 19.70
C ALA A 9 15.67 -4.14 18.57
N VAL A 10 14.85 -4.30 17.54
CA VAL A 10 15.18 -5.12 16.37
C VAL A 10 15.50 -4.21 15.21
N ALA A 11 16.72 -4.31 14.69
CA ALA A 11 17.12 -3.54 13.51
C ALA A 11 16.39 -4.09 12.27
N VAL A 12 15.71 -3.20 11.57
CA VAL A 12 15.10 -3.45 10.26
C VAL A 12 15.68 -2.47 9.24
N PRO A 13 15.45 -2.67 7.94
CA PRO A 13 15.89 -1.77 6.89
C PRO A 13 15.27 -0.36 6.98
N ARG A 14 15.36 0.38 5.87
CA ARG A 14 15.15 1.82 5.84
C ARG A 14 13.71 2.23 6.18
N GLU A 15 13.60 3.03 7.24
CA GLU A 15 12.39 3.75 7.64
C GLU A 15 11.17 2.84 7.88
N PRO A 16 11.15 2.06 8.97
CA PRO A 16 9.97 1.30 9.35
C PRO A 16 8.81 2.24 9.70
N VAL A 17 7.67 2.07 9.02
CA VAL A 17 6.51 2.99 9.14
C VAL A 17 5.20 2.33 9.58
N ALA A 18 5.07 1.02 9.40
CA ALA A 18 3.93 0.25 9.87
C ALA A 18 4.34 -1.17 10.22
N ALA A 19 3.58 -1.78 11.12
CA ALA A 19 3.76 -3.17 11.49
C ALA A 19 2.42 -3.88 11.75
N ALA A 20 2.35 -5.16 11.42
CA ALA A 20 1.18 -6.00 11.66
C ALA A 20 1.60 -7.38 12.17
N LEU A 21 0.93 -7.81 13.25
CA LEU A 21 1.18 -9.09 13.91
C LEU A 21 0.28 -10.17 13.30
N THR A 22 0.80 -11.39 13.17
CA THR A 22 -0.03 -12.55 12.83
C THR A 22 -1.03 -12.88 13.94
N PRO A 23 -2.19 -13.50 13.63
CA PRO A 23 -3.21 -13.80 14.65
C PRO A 23 -2.72 -14.70 15.78
N ASP A 24 -1.75 -15.58 15.50
CA ASP A 24 -1.08 -16.45 16.48
C ASP A 24 0.01 -15.72 17.28
N GLY A 25 0.36 -14.49 16.90
CA GLY A 25 1.40 -13.69 17.51
C GLY A 25 2.83 -14.08 17.14
N ALA A 26 3.05 -15.07 16.28
CA ALA A 26 4.37 -15.64 16.02
C ALA A 26 5.26 -14.74 15.14
N LEU A 27 4.67 -14.03 14.18
CA LEU A 27 5.40 -13.20 13.22
C LEU A 27 4.88 -11.76 13.23
N LEU A 28 5.81 -10.81 13.15
CA LEU A 28 5.54 -9.40 12.96
C LEU A 28 6.07 -8.97 11.59
N PHE A 29 5.17 -8.53 10.72
CA PHE A 29 5.50 -7.95 9.42
C PHE A 29 5.71 -6.45 9.58
N VAL A 30 6.84 -5.93 9.11
CA VAL A 30 7.21 -4.51 9.19
C VAL A 30 7.42 -3.96 7.79
N ALA A 31 6.65 -2.93 7.45
CA ALA A 31 6.77 -2.22 6.19
C ALA A 31 7.88 -1.17 6.28
N ASN A 32 8.91 -1.31 5.44
CA ASN A 32 10.02 -0.37 5.35
C ASN A 32 9.75 0.60 4.20
N HIS A 33 9.65 1.89 4.51
CA HIS A 33 9.14 2.92 3.61
C HIS A 33 9.97 3.09 2.33
N LEU A 34 11.30 2.99 2.45
CA LEU A 34 12.23 3.32 1.38
C LEU A 34 12.92 2.09 0.78
N PRO A 35 13.27 2.15 -0.52
CA PRO A 35 14.08 1.14 -1.18
C PRO A 35 15.41 0.86 -0.48
N VAL A 36 15.77 -0.42 -0.44
CA VAL A 36 17.08 -0.86 0.04
C VAL A 36 18.11 -0.79 -1.09
N GLY A 37 19.38 -0.58 -0.72
CA GLY A 37 20.47 -0.50 -1.69
C GLY A 37 20.60 0.87 -2.36
N PRO A 38 21.54 1.00 -3.31
CA PRO A 38 21.80 2.23 -4.02
C PRO A 38 20.74 2.52 -5.09
N ALA A 39 20.37 3.78 -5.26
CA ALA A 39 19.33 4.22 -6.20
C ALA A 39 19.69 3.99 -7.68
N ASN A 40 20.96 3.75 -8.00
CA ASN A 40 21.45 3.45 -9.35
C ASN A 40 21.74 1.95 -9.57
N GLY A 41 21.22 1.08 -8.71
CA GLY A 41 21.34 -0.37 -8.86
C GLY A 41 20.44 -0.94 -9.96
N ASP A 42 20.71 -2.18 -10.34
CA ASP A 42 19.88 -2.94 -11.30
C ASP A 42 18.50 -3.30 -10.75
N TYR A 43 18.30 -3.18 -9.44
CA TYR A 43 17.05 -3.43 -8.75
C TYR A 43 16.92 -2.47 -7.57
N VAL A 44 15.84 -1.69 -7.53
CA VAL A 44 15.59 -0.69 -6.49
C VAL A 44 14.18 -0.88 -5.95
N ALA A 45 14.08 -1.59 -4.83
CA ALA A 45 12.80 -1.89 -4.21
C ALA A 45 12.86 -1.81 -2.69
N SER A 46 11.71 -1.50 -2.12
CA SER A 46 11.48 -1.59 -0.68
C SER A 46 11.19 -3.03 -0.27
N VAL A 47 11.35 -3.30 1.02
CA VAL A 47 11.21 -4.65 1.56
C VAL A 47 10.27 -4.69 2.75
N VAL A 48 9.64 -5.84 2.98
CA VAL A 48 8.87 -6.13 4.19
C VAL A 48 9.68 -7.05 5.08
N SER A 49 10.03 -6.59 6.28
CA SER A 49 10.76 -7.41 7.24
C SER A 49 9.79 -8.30 8.01
N VAL A 50 10.14 -9.58 8.14
CA VAL A 50 9.43 -10.55 8.96
C VAL A 50 10.27 -10.79 10.21
N ILE A 51 9.70 -10.50 11.37
CA ILE A 51 10.35 -10.67 12.68
C ILE A 51 9.67 -11.82 13.41
N ASP A 52 10.46 -12.76 13.91
CA ASP A 52 10.00 -13.75 14.88
C ASP A 52 9.87 -13.07 16.25
N THR A 53 8.70 -13.16 16.86
CA THR A 53 8.38 -12.44 18.10
C THR A 53 8.90 -13.13 19.36
N ALA A 54 9.21 -14.43 19.28
CA ALA A 54 9.79 -15.18 20.39
C ALA A 54 11.30 -14.91 20.49
N THR A 55 12.00 -14.86 19.36
CA THR A 55 13.44 -14.59 19.31
C THR A 55 13.78 -13.12 19.16
N LEU A 56 12.80 -12.28 18.81
CA LEU A 56 12.95 -10.84 18.56
C LEU A 56 14.04 -10.56 17.51
N SER A 57 13.98 -11.30 16.41
CA SER A 57 14.96 -11.21 15.32
C SER A 57 14.29 -11.25 13.95
N VAL A 58 14.85 -10.51 12.99
CA VAL A 58 14.43 -10.59 11.58
C VAL A 58 14.75 -11.99 11.04
N VAL A 59 13.73 -12.72 10.60
CA VAL A 59 13.88 -14.03 9.95
C VAL A 59 13.92 -13.92 8.43
N ARG A 60 13.36 -12.84 7.87
CA ARG A 60 13.35 -12.59 6.43
C ARG A 60 13.16 -11.11 6.10
N ASN A 61 13.74 -10.66 4.99
CA ASN A 61 13.31 -9.46 4.30
C ASN A 61 12.73 -9.88 2.96
N ILE A 62 11.43 -9.65 2.77
CA ILE A 62 10.70 -9.98 1.55
C ILE A 62 10.85 -8.80 0.60
N GLU A 63 11.60 -9.01 -0.49
CA GLU A 63 11.74 -8.02 -1.55
C GLU A 63 10.43 -7.88 -2.32
N LEU A 64 9.98 -6.62 -2.50
CA LEU A 64 8.86 -6.29 -3.37
C LEU A 64 9.36 -5.99 -4.78
N PRO A 65 8.50 -5.92 -5.82
CA PRO A 65 8.92 -5.68 -7.20
C PRO A 65 9.77 -4.41 -7.40
N ASP A 66 10.58 -4.40 -8.45
CA ASP A 66 11.41 -3.23 -8.81
C ASP A 66 10.56 -1.95 -8.93
N GLY A 67 11.06 -0.86 -8.35
CA GLY A 67 10.34 0.42 -8.26
C GLY A 67 9.37 0.51 -7.09
N SER A 68 9.22 -0.54 -6.28
CA SER A 68 8.42 -0.45 -5.06
C SER A 68 9.03 0.53 -4.08
N THR A 69 8.31 1.62 -3.81
CA THR A 69 8.73 2.68 -2.89
C THR A 69 7.53 3.17 -2.09
N SER A 70 7.79 3.98 -1.07
CA SER A 70 6.76 4.61 -0.25
C SER A 70 5.77 3.62 0.34
N LEU A 71 6.26 2.52 0.93
CA LEU A 71 5.38 1.62 1.69
C LEU A 71 4.71 2.43 2.81
N ARG A 72 3.43 2.15 3.06
CA ARG A 72 2.65 2.89 4.07
C ARG A 72 2.00 1.97 5.08
N GLY A 73 1.05 1.17 4.66
CA GLY A 73 0.28 0.29 5.52
C GLY A 73 0.68 -1.17 5.33
N VAL A 74 0.60 -1.95 6.40
CA VAL A 74 0.61 -3.41 6.34
C VAL A 74 -0.53 -3.95 7.19
N ALA A 75 -1.25 -4.96 6.68
CA ALA A 75 -2.30 -5.66 7.41
C ALA A 75 -2.17 -7.16 7.22
N VAL A 76 -2.39 -7.92 8.28
CA VAL A 76 -2.50 -9.38 8.22
C VAL A 76 -3.98 -9.77 8.22
N ALA A 77 -4.35 -10.70 7.33
CA ALA A 77 -5.70 -11.26 7.29
C ALA A 77 -6.03 -12.01 8.60
N PRO A 78 -7.30 -12.00 9.06
CA PRO A 78 -7.70 -12.73 10.28
C PRO A 78 -7.46 -14.25 10.20
N ASP A 79 -7.44 -14.81 8.99
CA ASP A 79 -7.12 -16.23 8.75
C ASP A 79 -5.61 -16.54 8.84
N GLY A 80 -4.75 -15.53 9.01
CA GLY A 80 -3.31 -15.68 9.13
C GLY A 80 -2.60 -16.15 7.87
N ARG A 81 -3.28 -16.22 6.72
CA ARG A 81 -2.69 -16.76 5.47
C ARG A 81 -1.93 -15.73 4.66
N HIS A 82 -2.44 -14.50 4.62
CA HIS A 82 -1.90 -13.44 3.77
C HIS A 82 -1.68 -12.14 4.51
N ALA A 83 -0.62 -11.42 4.13
CA ALA A 83 -0.41 -10.03 4.49
C ALA A 83 -0.57 -9.14 3.25
N TYR A 84 -1.01 -7.90 3.47
CA TYR A 84 -1.28 -6.91 2.44
C TYR A 84 -0.51 -5.63 2.73
N VAL A 85 0.15 -5.08 1.72
CA VAL A 85 1.03 -3.93 1.87
C VAL A 85 0.68 -2.88 0.82
N THR A 86 0.39 -1.67 1.25
CA THR A 86 0.11 -0.53 0.35
C THR A 86 1.38 0.23 0.06
N HIS A 87 1.60 0.55 -1.21
CA HIS A 87 2.77 1.29 -1.64
C HIS A 87 2.58 1.92 -3.03
N ILE A 88 3.61 2.63 -3.47
CA ILE A 88 3.72 3.13 -4.84
C ILE A 88 4.68 2.21 -5.61
N LEU A 89 4.34 1.95 -6.86
CA LEU A 89 5.22 1.29 -7.82
C LEU A 89 5.66 2.31 -8.87
N ALA A 90 6.90 2.78 -8.74
CA ALA A 90 7.47 3.80 -9.61
C ALA A 90 8.03 3.18 -10.90
N ARG A 91 7.72 3.79 -12.05
CA ARG A 91 8.30 3.46 -13.36
C ARG A 91 9.48 4.39 -13.64
N TYR A 92 10.55 4.26 -12.85
CA TYR A 92 11.70 5.16 -12.88
C TYR A 92 12.72 4.85 -13.99
N ARG A 93 12.63 3.66 -14.62
CA ARG A 93 13.52 3.24 -15.72
C ARG A 93 13.03 3.60 -17.13
N PHE A 94 11.81 4.14 -17.25
CA PHE A 94 11.20 4.42 -18.54
C PHE A 94 10.99 5.93 -18.71
N PRO A 95 11.08 6.44 -19.96
CA PRO A 95 10.76 7.83 -20.23
C PRO A 95 9.33 8.14 -19.82
N VAL A 96 9.14 9.36 -19.29
CA VAL A 96 7.85 9.87 -18.85
C VAL A 96 7.02 10.32 -20.06
N ASN A 97 6.51 9.38 -20.86
CA ASN A 97 5.78 9.64 -22.10
C ASN A 97 4.28 9.25 -22.08
N TYR A 98 3.78 8.71 -20.97
CA TYR A 98 2.36 8.35 -20.77
C TYR A 98 1.80 8.90 -19.44
N LEU A 99 2.09 10.17 -19.13
CA LEU A 99 1.66 10.83 -17.89
C LEU A 99 0.14 10.76 -17.68
N GLU A 100 -0.62 10.93 -18.77
CA GLU A 100 -2.08 10.93 -18.76
C GLU A 100 -2.70 9.59 -18.35
N ARG A 101 -1.91 8.50 -18.35
CA ARG A 101 -2.34 7.17 -17.91
C ARG A 101 -1.82 6.80 -16.52
N GLY A 102 -1.27 7.77 -15.77
CA GLY A 102 -0.64 7.50 -14.49
C GLY A 102 0.62 6.64 -14.61
N TRP A 103 1.29 6.63 -15.77
CA TRP A 103 2.37 5.68 -16.04
C TRP A 103 3.73 6.11 -15.45
N VAL A 104 3.73 6.96 -14.43
CA VAL A 104 4.92 7.37 -13.67
C VAL A 104 4.97 6.64 -12.34
N ASN A 105 3.87 6.68 -11.60
CA ASN A 105 3.72 5.97 -10.34
C ASN A 105 2.42 5.17 -10.41
N THR A 106 2.38 3.98 -9.85
CA THR A 106 1.13 3.23 -9.76
C THR A 106 0.78 3.04 -8.31
N ASN A 107 -0.47 3.28 -7.94
CA ASN A 107 -0.96 3.04 -6.59
C ASN A 107 -1.31 1.57 -6.49
N VAL A 108 -0.65 0.84 -5.59
CA VAL A 108 -0.73 -0.62 -5.56
C VAL A 108 -0.87 -1.19 -4.16
N MET A 109 -1.35 -2.42 -4.12
CA MET A 109 -1.33 -3.29 -2.95
C MET A 109 -0.58 -4.58 -3.31
N THR A 110 0.44 -4.92 -2.54
CA THR A 110 1.15 -6.20 -2.64
C THR A 110 0.61 -7.21 -1.64
N ILE A 111 0.48 -8.46 -2.09
CA ILE A 111 0.02 -9.62 -1.33
C ILE A 111 1.23 -10.51 -1.04
N ILE A 112 1.35 -10.92 0.21
CA ILE A 112 2.42 -11.79 0.72
C ILE A 112 1.77 -13.03 1.33
N ASP A 113 2.31 -14.20 1.02
CA ASP A 113 1.99 -15.44 1.71
C ASP A 113 2.77 -15.51 3.02
N ILE A 114 2.07 -15.73 4.13
CA ILE A 114 2.65 -15.72 5.46
C ILE A 114 3.39 -17.02 5.78
N ALA A 115 2.85 -18.16 5.35
CA ALA A 115 3.44 -19.47 5.65
C ALA A 115 4.77 -19.66 4.92
N GLU A 116 4.81 -19.27 3.66
CA GLU A 116 5.99 -19.34 2.80
C GLU A 116 6.87 -18.10 2.90
N GLN A 117 6.39 -17.04 3.57
CA GLN A 117 7.05 -15.76 3.74
C GLN A 117 7.56 -15.19 2.41
N ARG A 118 6.70 -15.19 1.39
CA ARG A 118 7.09 -14.74 0.06
C ARG A 118 6.07 -13.82 -0.58
N TYR A 119 6.56 -13.02 -1.50
CA TYR A 119 5.73 -12.28 -2.45
C TYR A 119 4.81 -13.23 -3.23
N VAL A 120 3.54 -12.82 -3.36
CA VAL A 120 2.53 -13.53 -4.16
C VAL A 120 2.26 -12.73 -5.44
N ASN A 121 1.66 -11.55 -5.28
CA ASN A 121 1.30 -10.69 -6.41
C ASN A 121 1.13 -9.23 -5.97
N THR A 122 1.27 -8.32 -6.93
CA THR A 122 0.94 -6.90 -6.80
C THR A 122 -0.35 -6.64 -7.56
N VAL A 123 -1.27 -5.87 -6.98
CA VAL A 123 -2.55 -5.55 -7.60
C VAL A 123 -2.74 -4.03 -7.64
N LEU A 124 -3.33 -3.55 -8.73
CA LEU A 124 -3.55 -2.12 -8.93
C LEU A 124 -4.70 -1.61 -8.08
N LEU A 125 -4.48 -0.46 -7.43
CA LEU A 125 -5.52 0.30 -6.75
C LEU A 125 -6.10 1.39 -7.65
N ASP A 126 -5.44 1.73 -8.74
CA ASP A 126 -5.99 2.63 -9.75
C ASP A 126 -7.11 1.98 -10.58
N ASP A 127 -8.00 2.79 -11.15
CA ASP A 127 -8.92 2.41 -12.21
C ASP A 127 -8.41 2.95 -13.57
N VAL A 128 -8.86 2.36 -14.67
CA VAL A 128 -8.56 2.90 -16.00
C VAL A 128 -9.13 4.32 -16.14
N GLY A 129 -8.24 5.30 -16.27
CA GLY A 129 -8.62 6.71 -16.39
C GLY A 129 -8.99 7.39 -15.07
N HIS A 130 -8.76 6.75 -13.92
CA HIS A 130 -9.05 7.34 -12.62
C HIS A 130 -8.16 6.77 -11.51
N GLY A 131 -7.16 7.54 -11.09
CA GLY A 131 -6.20 7.13 -10.08
C GLY A 131 -6.77 7.07 -8.67
N ALA A 132 -6.14 6.26 -7.81
CA ALA A 132 -6.38 6.12 -6.38
C ALA A 132 -5.11 6.56 -5.62
N ALA A 133 -4.75 7.82 -5.79
CA ALA A 133 -3.46 8.37 -5.34
C ALA A 133 -3.19 8.20 -3.84
N ASN A 134 -1.94 7.85 -3.56
CA ASN A 134 -1.34 7.77 -2.23
C ASN A 134 -2.07 6.79 -1.30
N PRO A 135 -2.01 5.48 -1.60
CA PRO A 135 -2.56 4.47 -0.71
C PRO A 135 -1.81 4.53 0.62
N ALA A 136 -2.55 4.58 1.71
CA ALA A 136 -2.05 4.81 3.05
C ALA A 136 -2.37 3.61 3.95
N GLY A 137 -3.25 3.78 4.94
CA GLY A 137 -3.66 2.69 5.83
C GLY A 137 -4.38 1.57 5.08
N ILE A 138 -4.20 0.35 5.57
CA ILE A 138 -4.87 -0.86 5.10
C ILE A 138 -5.30 -1.70 6.29
N ALA A 139 -6.47 -2.34 6.20
CA ALA A 139 -6.93 -3.33 7.17
C ALA A 139 -7.85 -4.35 6.52
N CYS A 140 -7.99 -5.52 7.16
CA CYS A 140 -9.04 -6.47 6.82
C CYS A 140 -10.24 -6.30 7.75
N THR A 141 -11.44 -6.59 7.26
CA THR A 141 -12.62 -6.72 8.14
C THR A 141 -12.44 -7.90 9.11
N PRO A 142 -13.03 -7.86 10.32
CA PRO A 142 -12.88 -8.94 11.30
C PRO A 142 -13.36 -10.31 10.82
N ASP A 143 -14.37 -10.36 9.95
CA ASP A 143 -14.85 -11.57 9.28
C ASP A 143 -13.86 -12.10 8.21
N GLY A 144 -12.85 -11.31 7.86
CA GLY A 144 -11.88 -11.62 6.81
C GLY A 144 -12.50 -11.65 5.42
N GLU A 145 -13.65 -11.02 5.18
CA GLU A 145 -14.29 -11.05 3.85
C GLU A 145 -13.83 -9.88 2.96
N LYS A 146 -13.41 -8.75 3.55
CA LYS A 146 -13.03 -7.54 2.82
C LYS A 146 -11.67 -6.99 3.23
N ILE A 147 -10.99 -6.35 2.28
CA ILE A 147 -9.82 -5.49 2.51
C ILE A 147 -10.27 -4.04 2.35
N VAL A 148 -9.84 -3.17 3.26
CA VAL A 148 -10.10 -1.74 3.21
C VAL A 148 -8.79 -0.98 3.09
N VAL A 149 -8.70 -0.08 2.10
CA VAL A 149 -7.52 0.76 1.85
C VAL A 149 -7.93 2.22 1.86
N ALA A 150 -7.23 3.06 2.64
CA ALA A 150 -7.37 4.51 2.58
C ALA A 150 -6.50 5.08 1.47
N HIS A 151 -7.04 6.03 0.69
CA HIS A 151 -6.31 6.75 -0.34
C HIS A 151 -6.20 8.21 0.02
N ALA A 152 -5.04 8.59 0.54
CA ALA A 152 -4.83 9.91 1.12
C ALA A 152 -5.02 11.03 0.09
N GLY A 153 -4.57 10.81 -1.14
CA GLY A 153 -4.59 11.82 -2.20
C GLY A 153 -5.96 12.05 -2.82
N THR A 154 -6.81 11.02 -2.86
CA THR A 154 -8.17 11.10 -3.45
C THR A 154 -9.28 11.28 -2.42
N HIS A 155 -8.94 11.23 -1.13
CA HIS A 155 -9.85 11.43 0.00
C HIS A 155 -11.02 10.43 -0.01
N GLU A 156 -10.69 9.15 -0.13
CA GLU A 156 -11.64 8.06 -0.20
C GLU A 156 -11.08 6.80 0.45
N VAL A 157 -11.92 5.78 0.57
CA VAL A 157 -11.51 4.41 0.89
C VAL A 157 -11.92 3.45 -0.22
N SER A 158 -11.07 2.48 -0.53
CA SER A 158 -11.46 1.30 -1.29
C SER A 158 -11.89 0.18 -0.34
N VAL A 159 -13.00 -0.46 -0.66
CA VAL A 159 -13.50 -1.69 -0.04
C VAL A 159 -13.45 -2.79 -1.09
N ILE A 160 -12.64 -3.81 -0.86
CA ILE A 160 -12.31 -4.86 -1.82
C ILE A 160 -12.79 -6.21 -1.28
N ASP A 161 -13.53 -6.98 -2.09
CA ASP A 161 -13.88 -8.36 -1.78
C ASP A 161 -12.61 -9.24 -1.83
N ARG A 162 -12.18 -9.69 -0.66
CA ARG A 162 -10.91 -10.42 -0.50
C ARG A 162 -10.99 -11.81 -1.10
N ARG A 163 -12.15 -12.46 -1.04
CA ARG A 163 -12.34 -13.83 -1.52
C ARG A 163 -12.35 -13.87 -3.03
N GLN A 164 -13.09 -12.95 -3.65
CA GLN A 164 -13.10 -12.84 -5.10
C GLN A 164 -11.72 -12.43 -5.64
N LEU A 165 -11.00 -11.55 -4.93
CA LEU A 165 -9.61 -11.23 -5.26
C LEU A 165 -8.73 -12.49 -5.29
N HIS A 166 -8.73 -13.28 -4.21
CA HIS A 166 -7.94 -14.52 -4.14
C HIS A 166 -8.38 -15.58 -5.14
N ALA A 167 -9.69 -15.70 -5.41
CA ALA A 167 -10.20 -16.59 -6.45
C ALA A 167 -9.68 -16.24 -7.85
N ARG A 168 -9.43 -14.94 -8.12
CA ARG A 168 -8.83 -14.47 -9.38
C ARG A 168 -7.31 -14.66 -9.42
N LEU A 169 -6.65 -14.78 -8.28
CA LEU A 169 -5.20 -15.01 -8.19
C LEU A 169 -4.80 -16.47 -8.38
N LEU A 170 -5.62 -17.43 -7.91
CA LEU A 170 -5.35 -18.87 -8.01
C LEU A 170 -4.96 -19.34 -9.43
N PRO A 171 -5.68 -18.94 -10.51
CA PRO A 171 -5.29 -19.34 -11.87
C PRO A 171 -3.94 -18.75 -12.30
N LEU A 172 -3.60 -17.55 -11.84
CA LEU A 172 -2.33 -16.89 -12.16
C LEU A 172 -1.16 -17.56 -11.46
N GLU A 173 -1.31 -17.93 -10.19
CA GLU A 173 -0.31 -18.71 -9.46
C GLU A 173 -0.07 -20.07 -10.11
N THR A 174 -1.17 -20.79 -10.40
CA THR A 174 -1.10 -22.08 -11.08
C THR A 174 -0.36 -21.97 -12.42
N ALA A 175 -0.69 -20.95 -13.23
CA ALA A 175 0.00 -20.71 -14.51
C ALA A 175 1.49 -20.41 -14.33
N ARG A 176 1.87 -19.65 -13.31
CA ARG A 176 3.28 -19.31 -12.99
C ARG A 176 4.06 -20.54 -12.53
N ASP A 177 3.45 -21.41 -11.73
CA ASP A 177 4.05 -22.67 -11.31
C ASP A 177 4.32 -23.58 -12.51
N PHE A 178 3.37 -23.68 -13.45
CA PHE A 178 3.57 -24.42 -14.70
C PHE A 178 4.72 -23.86 -15.56
N VAL A 179 4.85 -22.54 -15.68
CA VAL A 179 5.95 -21.90 -16.42
C VAL A 179 7.30 -22.10 -15.71
N SER A 180 7.34 -22.00 -14.38
CA SER A 180 8.56 -22.22 -13.59
C SER A 180 9.05 -23.67 -13.65
N ALA A 181 8.14 -24.66 -13.65
CA ALA A 181 8.48 -26.08 -13.80
C ALA A 181 9.08 -26.40 -15.18
N SER A 182 8.63 -25.67 -16.22
CA SER A 182 9.16 -25.74 -17.58
C SER A 182 10.53 -25.05 -17.75
N ALA A 183 10.92 -24.15 -16.85
CA ALA A 183 12.16 -23.35 -16.93
C ALA A 183 13.32 -23.96 -16.12
N SER A 184 13.32 -25.26 -15.88
CA SER A 184 14.39 -25.96 -15.16
C SER A 184 15.61 -26.21 -16.06
N THR A 185 16.50 -25.21 -16.19
CA THR A 185 17.97 -25.41 -16.43
C THR A 185 18.79 -24.10 -16.44
N ALA A 186 18.19 -22.93 -16.31
CA ALA A 186 18.93 -21.69 -16.11
C ALA A 186 18.53 -21.06 -14.77
N SER A 187 19.53 -20.77 -13.92
CA SER A 187 19.35 -19.99 -12.70
C SER A 187 18.69 -18.66 -13.04
N LEU A 188 17.37 -18.59 -12.86
CA LEU A 188 16.60 -17.36 -12.95
C LEU A 188 17.17 -16.38 -11.94
N HIS A 189 18.04 -15.49 -12.41
CA HIS A 189 18.28 -14.25 -11.71
C HIS A 189 16.94 -13.51 -11.74
N ILE A 190 16.56 -12.92 -10.61
CA ILE A 190 15.29 -12.21 -10.40
C ILE A 190 15.07 -11.05 -11.43
N GLY A 191 16.04 -10.80 -12.33
CA GLY A 191 15.95 -9.88 -13.46
C GLY A 191 15.44 -10.44 -14.80
N ASP A 192 15.31 -11.77 -15.01
CA ASP A 192 14.84 -12.32 -16.30
C ASP A 192 13.32 -12.39 -16.43
N ALA A 193 12.60 -12.40 -15.31
CA ALA A 193 11.20 -12.02 -15.29
C ALA A 193 11.18 -10.50 -15.08
N MET A 194 11.26 -9.74 -16.17
CA MET A 194 10.81 -8.35 -16.16
C MET A 194 9.40 -8.36 -15.56
N TYR A 195 9.27 -8.07 -14.26
CA TYR A 195 8.06 -7.57 -13.66
C TYR A 195 7.90 -6.15 -14.19
N SER A 196 7.69 -6.04 -15.50
CA SER A 196 7.31 -4.78 -16.08
C SER A 196 6.00 -4.44 -15.40
N ALA A 197 5.84 -3.21 -14.95
CA ALA A 197 4.56 -2.75 -14.43
C ALA A 197 3.44 -2.79 -15.52
N GLY A 198 3.70 -3.34 -16.71
CA GLY A 198 2.72 -3.76 -17.72
C GLY A 198 2.17 -5.19 -17.51
N ASP A 199 2.75 -5.99 -16.61
CA ASP A 199 2.31 -7.36 -16.31
C ASP A 199 1.40 -7.45 -15.07
N ILE A 200 1.09 -6.32 -14.42
CA ILE A 200 0.06 -6.29 -13.38
C ILE A 200 -1.30 -6.26 -14.09
N PRO A 201 -2.15 -7.31 -13.95
CA PRO A 201 -3.41 -7.32 -14.66
C PRO A 201 -4.31 -6.20 -14.17
N ASN A 202 -4.73 -5.34 -15.11
CA ASN A 202 -5.58 -4.17 -14.83
C ASN A 202 -7.01 -4.55 -14.40
N ASP A 203 -7.39 -5.82 -14.51
CA ASP A 203 -8.77 -6.29 -14.36
C ASP A 203 -9.05 -6.98 -13.01
N LEU A 204 -8.03 -7.21 -12.17
CA LEU A 204 -8.20 -7.92 -10.91
C LEU A 204 -9.22 -7.24 -9.98
N MET A 205 -9.34 -5.91 -10.03
CA MET A 205 -10.26 -5.14 -9.19
C MET A 205 -11.66 -4.93 -9.79
N THR A 206 -11.85 -5.21 -11.08
CA THR A 206 -13.09 -4.90 -11.79
C THR A 206 -14.26 -5.67 -11.19
N GLY A 207 -15.26 -4.95 -10.68
CA GLY A 207 -16.49 -5.51 -10.10
C GLY A 207 -16.36 -6.08 -8.68
N ILE A 208 -15.16 -6.05 -8.07
CA ILE A 208 -14.93 -6.55 -6.69
C ILE A 208 -14.54 -5.44 -5.72
N ARG A 209 -14.38 -4.22 -6.22
CA ARG A 209 -13.98 -3.06 -5.44
C ARG A 209 -15.02 -1.97 -5.52
N GLN A 210 -15.29 -1.36 -4.37
CA GLN A 210 -16.07 -0.14 -4.24
C GLN A 210 -15.19 0.98 -3.68
N ARG A 211 -15.23 2.17 -4.29
CA ARG A 211 -14.59 3.38 -3.76
C ARG A 211 -15.64 4.23 -3.07
N LEU A 212 -15.39 4.62 -1.82
CA LEU A 212 -16.29 5.39 -0.99
C LEU A 212 -15.64 6.72 -0.62
N LYS A 213 -16.22 7.81 -1.11
CA LYS A 213 -15.73 9.16 -0.83
C LYS A 213 -15.93 9.48 0.65
N LEU A 214 -14.88 9.99 1.29
CA LEU A 214 -14.94 10.49 2.66
C LEU A 214 -15.35 11.97 2.68
N ALA A 215 -15.86 12.42 3.82
CA ALA A 215 -16.26 13.81 4.00
C ALA A 215 -15.07 14.73 4.34
N GLY A 216 -14.05 14.20 5.02
CA GLY A 216 -12.79 14.90 5.28
C GLY A 216 -11.66 14.50 4.32
N ASN A 217 -10.53 15.18 4.48
CA ASN A 217 -9.39 15.15 3.57
C ASN A 217 -8.18 14.45 4.17
N GLY A 218 -7.38 13.82 3.32
CA GLY A 218 -6.16 13.12 3.68
C GLY A 218 -6.37 11.92 4.59
N PRO A 219 -7.20 10.93 4.23
CA PRO A 219 -7.34 9.70 4.99
C PRO A 219 -6.01 8.96 5.07
N ARG A 220 -5.53 8.71 6.29
CA ARG A 220 -4.27 8.01 6.52
C ARG A 220 -4.49 6.70 7.25
N GLY A 221 -4.31 6.68 8.57
CA GLY A 221 -4.55 5.50 9.39
C GLY A 221 -6.04 5.14 9.40
N LEU A 222 -6.33 3.84 9.38
CA LEU A 222 -7.69 3.33 9.50
C LEU A 222 -7.75 2.13 10.44
N ALA A 223 -8.92 1.90 11.02
CA ALA A 223 -9.24 0.73 11.81
C ALA A 223 -10.65 0.24 11.46
N VAL A 224 -10.85 -1.08 11.51
CA VAL A 224 -12.16 -1.70 11.28
C VAL A 224 -12.65 -2.33 12.57
N VAL A 225 -13.84 -1.93 13.02
CA VAL A 225 -14.48 -2.42 14.24
C VAL A 225 -15.90 -2.87 13.91
N GLY A 226 -16.13 -4.19 13.92
CA GLY A 226 -17.37 -4.75 13.40
C GLY A 226 -17.55 -4.41 11.93
N THR A 227 -18.64 -3.74 11.57
CA THR A 227 -18.90 -3.25 10.19
C THR A 227 -18.38 -1.83 9.94
N LYS A 228 -17.91 -1.13 10.97
CA LYS A 228 -17.50 0.27 10.86
C LYS A 228 -16.02 0.39 10.52
N VAL A 229 -15.72 1.13 9.47
CA VAL A 229 -14.37 1.59 9.13
C VAL A 229 -14.22 3.00 9.67
N CYS A 230 -13.29 3.19 10.61
CA CYS A 230 -12.91 4.49 11.14
C CYS A 230 -11.59 4.91 10.50
N VAL A 231 -11.53 6.13 9.95
CA VAL A 231 -10.39 6.63 9.18
C VAL A 231 -9.98 7.99 9.72
N ALA A 232 -8.69 8.17 10.01
CA ALA A 232 -8.15 9.47 10.40
C ALA A 232 -8.04 10.39 9.18
N GLU A 233 -8.85 11.44 9.14
CA GLU A 233 -8.89 12.46 8.09
C GLU A 233 -7.90 13.58 8.45
N TYR A 234 -6.62 13.34 8.14
CA TYR A 234 -5.49 14.11 8.68
C TYR A 234 -5.58 15.62 8.47
N PHE A 235 -6.11 16.07 7.33
CA PHE A 235 -6.19 17.50 7.04
C PHE A 235 -7.50 18.15 7.53
N SER A 236 -8.47 17.36 7.97
CA SER A 236 -9.79 17.83 8.41
C SER A 236 -9.98 17.84 9.93
N ASP A 237 -8.98 17.39 10.71
CA ASP A 237 -9.08 17.23 12.17
C ASP A 237 -10.32 16.40 12.58
N SER A 238 -10.58 15.33 11.84
CA SER A 238 -11.78 14.51 11.99
C SER A 238 -11.50 13.02 11.79
N VAL A 239 -12.47 12.21 12.21
CA VAL A 239 -12.51 10.77 11.95
C VAL A 239 -13.68 10.48 11.03
N GLY A 240 -13.39 10.03 9.81
CA GLY A 240 -14.38 9.52 8.88
C GLY A 240 -14.85 8.14 9.32
N VAL A 241 -16.15 7.90 9.30
CA VAL A 241 -16.77 6.61 9.64
C VAL A 241 -17.62 6.14 8.49
N VAL A 242 -17.32 4.95 8.00
CA VAL A 242 -18.07 4.27 6.93
C VAL A 242 -18.63 2.98 7.48
N ASP A 243 -19.93 2.77 7.36
CA ASP A 243 -20.58 1.50 7.75
C ASP A 243 -20.70 0.56 6.54
N LEU A 244 -20.12 -0.63 6.64
CA LEU A 244 -20.12 -1.67 5.60
C LEU A 244 -21.28 -2.66 5.74
N GLY A 245 -22.29 -2.36 6.55
CA GLY A 245 -23.50 -3.17 6.72
C GLY A 245 -24.35 -3.30 5.45
N SER A 246 -25.21 -4.32 5.41
CA SER A 246 -25.94 -4.76 4.22
C SER A 246 -26.99 -3.79 3.65
N ASP A 247 -27.40 -2.77 4.39
CA ASP A 247 -28.45 -1.81 4.00
C ASP A 247 -27.96 -0.35 3.91
N ALA A 248 -26.66 -0.10 4.15
CA ALA A 248 -26.13 1.24 4.05
C ALA A 248 -25.78 1.52 2.59
N GLN A 249 -26.43 2.53 2.00
CA GLN A 249 -25.66 3.41 1.12
C GLN A 249 -24.52 3.92 2.00
N ALA A 250 -23.35 3.29 1.92
CA ALA A 250 -22.21 3.54 2.80
C ALA A 250 -21.73 4.98 2.60
N ARG A 251 -22.40 5.92 3.28
CA ARG A 251 -22.05 7.32 3.30
C ARG A 251 -21.08 7.50 4.44
N ALA A 252 -19.98 8.18 4.16
CA ALA A 252 -19.04 8.56 5.19
C ALA A 252 -19.66 9.63 6.08
N GLU A 253 -19.76 9.33 7.36
CA GLU A 253 -19.96 10.33 8.41
C GLU A 253 -18.59 10.87 8.83
N SER A 254 -18.51 12.12 9.26
CA SER A 254 -17.25 12.68 9.79
C SER A 254 -17.48 13.18 11.21
N ILE A 255 -16.66 12.70 12.13
CA ILE A 255 -16.70 13.03 13.54
C ILE A 255 -15.55 14.00 13.83
N PRO A 256 -15.81 15.27 14.19
CA PRO A 256 -14.76 16.22 14.50
C PRO A 256 -14.01 15.80 15.77
N LEU A 257 -12.68 15.94 15.76
CA LEU A 257 -11.82 15.63 16.93
C LEU A 257 -11.70 16.80 17.91
N GLY A 258 -12.21 17.98 17.55
CA GLY A 258 -12.16 19.17 18.39
C GLY A 258 -12.79 20.37 17.70
N GLU A 259 -12.56 21.55 18.27
CA GLU A 259 -12.98 22.81 17.67
C GLU A 259 -12.25 23.05 16.35
N SER A 260 -12.93 23.67 15.39
CA SER A 260 -12.34 24.02 14.11
C SER A 260 -11.23 25.05 14.31
N VAL A 261 -10.01 24.68 13.91
CA VAL A 261 -8.86 25.59 13.92
C VAL A 261 -8.75 26.29 12.56
N PRO A 262 -8.61 27.63 12.51
CA PRO A 262 -8.43 28.34 11.25
C PRO A 262 -7.24 27.81 10.43
N MET A 263 -7.45 27.63 9.13
CA MET A 263 -6.42 27.13 8.22
C MET A 263 -5.29 28.15 8.06
N THR A 264 -4.08 27.80 8.50
CA THR A 264 -2.88 28.61 8.24
C THR A 264 -2.39 28.40 6.81
N LYS A 265 -1.61 29.34 6.27
CA LYS A 265 -0.99 29.18 4.94
C LYS A 265 -0.10 27.95 4.84
N ALA A 266 0.65 27.63 5.90
CA ALA A 266 1.51 26.44 5.94
C ALA A 266 0.68 25.15 5.90
N ARG A 267 -0.41 25.09 6.68
CA ARG A 267 -1.32 23.92 6.69
C ARG A 267 -2.05 23.78 5.35
N LEU A 268 -2.48 24.88 4.74
CA LEU A 268 -3.05 24.88 3.39
C LEU A 268 -2.05 24.35 2.36
N GLY A 269 -0.80 24.81 2.40
CA GLY A 269 0.27 24.32 1.53
C GLY A 269 0.52 22.83 1.70
N ALA A 270 0.57 22.34 2.95
CA ALA A 270 0.70 20.92 3.25
C ALA A 270 -0.49 20.10 2.72
N MET A 271 -1.73 20.60 2.87
CA MET A 271 -2.90 19.93 2.33
C MET A 271 -2.82 19.82 0.79
N LEU A 272 -2.53 20.92 0.11
CA LEU A 272 -2.41 20.96 -1.36
C LEU A 272 -1.28 20.06 -1.88
N PHE A 273 -0.17 19.95 -1.15
CA PHE A 273 0.95 19.08 -1.52
C PHE A 273 0.56 17.59 -1.56
N HIS A 274 -0.40 17.18 -0.74
CA HIS A 274 -0.88 15.79 -0.63
C HIS A 274 -2.18 15.54 -1.41
N ASP A 275 -2.82 16.58 -1.96
CA ASP A 275 -4.13 16.49 -2.62
C ASP A 275 -3.98 16.18 -4.11
N ALA A 276 -4.40 14.98 -4.50
CA ALA A 276 -4.36 14.52 -5.88
C ALA A 276 -5.58 14.97 -6.69
N SER A 277 -6.63 15.52 -6.07
CA SER A 277 -7.81 16.02 -6.78
C SER A 277 -7.51 17.20 -7.70
N HIS A 278 -6.35 17.84 -7.54
CA HIS A 278 -5.82 18.87 -8.43
C HIS A 278 -5.10 18.31 -9.66
N ALA A 279 -4.71 17.03 -9.64
CA ALA A 279 -4.08 16.38 -10.77
C ALA A 279 -5.13 15.82 -11.74
N PHE A 280 -4.80 15.81 -13.03
CA PHE A 280 -5.65 15.19 -14.05
C PHE A 280 -5.95 13.73 -13.65
N GLN A 281 -7.24 13.39 -13.59
CA GLN A 281 -7.73 12.05 -13.22
C GLN A 281 -7.25 11.52 -11.86
N ASN A 282 -6.74 12.39 -10.99
CA ASN A 282 -6.29 12.07 -9.64
C ASN A 282 -5.20 10.99 -9.55
N TRP A 283 -4.32 10.88 -10.55
CA TRP A 283 -3.26 9.88 -10.56
C TRP A 283 -2.26 10.05 -9.41
N HIS A 284 -1.82 11.28 -9.17
CA HIS A 284 -0.74 11.62 -8.24
C HIS A 284 -0.98 12.97 -7.56
N SER A 285 -0.20 13.22 -6.53
CA SER A 285 0.01 14.52 -5.89
C SER A 285 1.51 14.79 -5.84
N CYS A 286 1.92 15.97 -5.35
CA CYS A 286 3.35 16.22 -5.12
C CYS A 286 3.96 15.15 -4.19
N SER A 287 3.22 14.71 -3.16
CA SER A 287 3.70 13.69 -2.23
C SER A 287 3.85 12.29 -2.83
N SER A 288 3.32 12.02 -4.04
CA SER A 288 3.48 10.73 -4.70
C SER A 288 4.89 10.54 -5.24
N CYS A 289 5.52 11.61 -5.73
CA CYS A 289 6.90 11.62 -6.21
C CYS A 289 7.88 12.15 -5.16
N HIS A 290 7.38 12.93 -4.20
CA HIS A 290 8.18 13.51 -3.12
C HIS A 290 7.69 12.99 -1.78
N GLY A 291 8.00 11.71 -1.53
CA GLY A 291 7.60 10.98 -0.33
C GLY A 291 7.98 11.67 0.99
N ASP A 292 7.31 11.27 2.07
CA ASP A 292 7.53 11.75 3.45
C ASP A 292 7.72 13.28 3.62
N ASP A 293 6.74 14.07 3.14
CA ASP A 293 6.75 15.53 3.22
C ASP A 293 7.96 16.18 2.50
N ALA A 294 8.18 15.77 1.25
CA ALA A 294 9.25 16.25 0.38
C ALA A 294 10.67 15.77 0.74
N ARG A 295 10.77 14.58 1.32
CA ARG A 295 12.05 13.87 1.47
C ARG A 295 12.35 13.03 0.23
N ALA A 296 13.58 12.49 0.21
CA ALA A 296 14.04 11.65 -0.89
C ALA A 296 13.29 10.30 -0.89
N ASP A 297 12.83 9.88 -2.07
CA ASP A 297 12.20 8.57 -2.32
C ASP A 297 13.21 7.43 -2.54
N ALA A 298 14.51 7.79 -2.55
CA ALA A 298 15.64 6.91 -2.83
C ALA A 298 15.60 6.19 -4.19
N LEU A 299 14.92 6.79 -5.17
CA LEU A 299 14.96 6.37 -6.56
C LEU A 299 15.86 7.31 -7.38
N ASN A 300 16.47 6.77 -8.43
CA ASN A 300 17.12 7.59 -9.44
C ASN A 300 16.15 7.77 -10.61
N TRP A 301 15.63 8.98 -10.76
CA TRP A 301 14.72 9.32 -11.86
C TRP A 301 15.56 9.68 -13.09
N ASP A 302 15.69 8.74 -14.03
CA ASP A 302 16.30 9.00 -15.34
C ASP A 302 15.27 9.69 -16.24
N LEU A 303 15.22 11.01 -16.12
CA LEU A 303 14.42 11.85 -17.00
C LEU A 303 15.36 12.24 -18.14
N LEU A 304 15.33 11.53 -19.28
CA LEU A 304 16.18 11.61 -20.50
C LEU A 304 16.61 13.00 -21.06
N ASN A 305 16.43 14.10 -20.34
CA ASN A 305 16.88 15.46 -20.59
C ASN A 305 17.77 16.03 -19.47
N ASP A 306 18.37 15.24 -18.56
CA ASP A 306 19.42 15.68 -17.63
C ASP A 306 20.85 15.27 -18.01
#